data_AF-A0A822CSU9-F1
#
_entry.id   AF-A0A822CSU9-F1
#
_cell.length_a   1.000
_cell.length_b   1.000
_cell.length_c   1.000
_cell.angle_alpha   90.00
_cell.angle_beta   90.00
_cell.angle_gamma   90.00
#
_symmetry.space_group_name_H-M   'P 1'
#
loop_
_entity.id
_entity.type
_entity.pdbx_description
1 polymer ?
#
loop_
_entity_poly.entity_id
_entity_poly.type
_entity_poly.pdbx_seq_one_letter_code
_entity_poly.pdbx_strand_id
1 'polypeptide(L)'
;MVDIALQNSNEPPDGITTDESAAIHIYTIQWPDTHDSLYKLLNRALRDERRNELKPWFSYLKLILTALYKLPPIKKTLWRAVR
;
A
#
# COMPACT_ATOMS: atom_id res chain seq x y z
N MET A 1 1.96 14.03 1.69
CA MET A 1 1.75 12.64 2.15
C MET A 1 2.74 11.67 1.50
N VAL A 2 2.92 11.71 0.16
CA VAL A 2 3.94 10.91 -0.53
C VAL A 2 5.35 11.21 -0.01
N ASP A 3 5.71 12.49 0.12
CA ASP A 3 7.05 12.86 0.62
C ASP A 3 7.29 12.41 2.06
N ILE A 4 6.24 12.44 2.90
CA ILE A 4 6.29 11.93 4.27
C ILE A 4 6.58 10.42 4.28
N ALA A 5 5.93 9.68 3.38
CA ALA A 5 6.17 8.25 3.26
C ALA A 5 7.61 7.96 2.80
N LEU A 6 8.11 8.68 1.80
CA LEU A 6 9.49 8.54 1.33
C LEU A 6 10.51 8.86 2.43
N GLN A 7 10.33 9.96 3.17
CA GLN A 7 11.20 10.35 4.27
C GLN A 7 11.27 9.28 5.38
N ASN A 8 10.14 8.64 5.66
CA ASN A 8 10.05 7.59 6.69
C ASN A 8 10.48 6.20 6.19
N SER A 9 10.89 6.09 4.93
CA SER A 9 11.25 4.83 4.27
C SER A 9 12.73 4.78 3.87
N ASN A 10 13.57 5.66 4.42
CA ASN A 10 15.02 5.64 4.23
C ASN A 10 15.64 4.36 4.84
N GLU A 11 16.54 3.73 4.09
CA GLU A 11 17.29 2.51 4.48
C GLU A 11 16.39 1.39 5.05
N PRO A 12 15.40 0.92 4.29
CA PRO A 12 14.46 -0.06 4.82
C PRO A 12 15.13 -1.42 5.01
N PRO A 13 14.71 -2.20 6.03
CA PRO A 13 15.24 -3.53 6.29
C PRO A 13 14.81 -4.54 5.23
N ASP A 14 15.28 -5.79 5.34
CA ASP A 14 14.75 -6.93 4.57
C ASP A 14 14.93 -6.86 3.03
N GLY A 15 15.85 -6.03 2.54
CA GLY A 15 16.21 -5.97 1.12
C GLY A 15 15.14 -5.37 0.21
N ILE A 16 14.16 -4.65 0.78
CA ILE A 16 13.20 -3.86 0.01
C ILE A 16 13.84 -2.51 -0.39
N THR A 17 13.34 -1.89 -1.45
CA THR A 17 13.79 -0.55 -1.86
C THR A 17 13.06 0.54 -1.06
N THR A 18 13.60 1.76 -1.06
CA THR A 18 12.91 2.94 -0.48
C THR A 18 11.51 3.12 -1.08
N ASP A 19 11.36 2.96 -2.40
CA ASP A 19 10.06 3.08 -3.08
C ASP A 19 9.07 1.98 -2.67
N GLU A 20 9.56 0.76 -2.48
CA GLU A 20 8.76 -0.38 -2.01
C GLU A 20 8.26 -0.16 -0.57
N SER A 21 9.16 0.27 0.32
CA SER A 21 8.82 0.64 1.70
C SER A 21 7.82 1.81 1.73
N ALA A 22 8.07 2.85 0.94
CA ALA A 22 7.20 4.01 0.84
C ALA A 22 5.83 3.63 0.27
N ALA A 23 5.77 2.69 -0.68
CA ALA A 23 4.50 2.20 -1.21
C ALA A 23 3.64 1.55 -0.11
N ILE A 24 4.25 0.71 0.74
CA ILE A 24 3.56 0.11 1.91
C ILE A 24 3.12 1.22 2.87
N HIS A 25 3.97 2.20 3.14
CA HIS A 25 3.65 3.32 4.04
C HIS A 25 2.47 4.15 3.50
N ILE A 26 2.47 4.53 2.22
CA ILE A 26 1.36 5.29 1.60
C ILE A 26 0.05 4.51 1.69
N TYR A 27 0.10 3.18 1.59
CA TYR A 27 -1.07 2.32 1.74
C TYR A 27 -1.60 2.26 3.17
N THR A 28 -0.75 2.43 4.19
CA THR A 28 -1.16 2.29 5.60
C THR A 28 -1.36 3.61 6.33
N ILE A 29 -0.84 4.71 5.80
CA ILE A 29 -0.96 6.03 6.43
C ILE A 29 -2.38 6.59 6.29
N GLN A 30 -2.88 7.18 7.38
CA GLN A 30 -4.13 7.93 7.38
C GLN A 30 -3.91 9.27 6.66
N TRP A 31 -4.83 9.61 5.76
CA TRP A 31 -4.85 10.93 5.12
C TRP A 31 -5.84 11.83 5.84
N PRO A 32 -5.68 13.16 5.77
CA PRO A 32 -6.68 14.10 6.30
C PRO A 32 -8.07 13.80 5.74
N ASP A 33 -9.11 13.97 6.56
CA ASP A 33 -10.49 13.59 6.20
C ASP A 33 -11.06 14.32 4.98
N THR A 34 -10.40 15.41 4.58
CA THR A 34 -10.73 16.18 3.37
C THR A 34 -10.33 15.48 2.08
N HIS A 35 -9.54 14.39 2.13
CA HIS A 35 -9.05 13.66 0.97
C HIS A 35 -9.23 12.15 1.14
N ASP A 36 -9.68 11.48 0.07
CA ASP A 36 -9.67 10.02 0.04
C ASP A 36 -8.22 9.52 0.06
N SER A 37 -7.87 8.70 1.05
CA SER A 37 -6.55 8.08 1.13
C SER A 37 -6.32 7.10 -0.02
N LEU A 38 -5.06 6.87 -0.37
CA LEU A 38 -4.70 5.90 -1.40
C LEU A 38 -5.31 4.51 -1.12
N TYR A 39 -5.29 4.07 0.14
CA TYR A 39 -5.96 2.84 0.58
C TYR A 39 -7.45 2.81 0.21
N LYS A 40 -8.19 3.91 0.46
CA LYS A 40 -9.63 3.97 0.16
C LYS A 40 -9.88 3.90 -1.33
N LEU A 41 -9.13 4.68 -2.12
CA LEU A 41 -9.27 4.73 -3.58
C LEU A 41 -8.92 3.40 -4.23
N LEU A 42 -7.77 2.83 -3.90
CA LEU A 42 -7.30 1.57 -4.48
C LEU A 42 -8.23 0.41 -4.12
N ASN A 43 -8.65 0.30 -2.86
CA ASN A 43 -9.57 -0.76 -2.46
C ASN A 43 -10.99 -0.59 -3.02
N ARG A 44 -11.40 0.64 -3.38
CA ARG A 44 -12.62 0.86 -4.15
C ARG A 44 -12.45 0.34 -5.57
N ALA A 45 -11.38 0.73 -6.25
CA ALA A 45 -11.07 0.29 -7.62
C ALA A 45 -10.90 -1.24 -7.74
N LEU A 46 -10.30 -1.89 -6.74
CA LEU A 46 -10.16 -3.35 -6.68
C LEU A 46 -11.49 -4.09 -6.52
N ARG A 47 -12.49 -3.45 -5.88
CA ARG A 47 -13.82 -4.05 -5.66
C ARG A 47 -14.81 -3.72 -6.78
N ASP A 48 -14.52 -2.72 -7.60
CA ASP A 48 -15.38 -2.33 -8.72
C ASP A 48 -15.41 -3.44 -9.79
N GLU A 49 -16.60 -3.73 -10.32
CA GLU A 49 -16.80 -4.68 -11.40
C GLU A 49 -16.17 -4.21 -12.72
N ARG A 50 -16.04 -2.89 -12.89
CA ARG A 50 -15.43 -2.25 -14.06
C ARG A 50 -13.92 -2.39 -14.03
N ARG A 51 -13.41 -3.54 -14.47
CA ARG A 51 -11.97 -3.89 -14.49
C ARG A 51 -11.07 -2.86 -15.19
N ASN A 52 -11.61 -2.05 -16.10
CA ASN A 52 -10.85 -0.99 -16.76
C ASN A 52 -10.41 0.12 -15.78
N GLU A 53 -11.16 0.36 -14.70
CA GLU A 53 -10.79 1.34 -13.67
C GLU A 53 -9.57 0.91 -12.85
N LEU A 54 -9.18 -0.36 -12.94
CA LEU A 54 -7.98 -0.86 -12.27
C LEU A 54 -6.68 -0.58 -13.05
N LYS A 55 -6.76 -0.37 -14.37
CA LYS A 55 -5.58 -0.19 -15.25
C LYS A 55 -4.63 0.92 -14.78
N PRO A 56 -5.09 2.10 -14.34
CA PRO A 56 -4.21 3.15 -13.84
C PRO A 56 -3.39 2.74 -12.60
N TRP A 57 -3.85 1.72 -11.86
CA TRP A 57 -3.22 1.26 -10.63
C TRP A 57 -2.16 0.19 -10.84
N PHE A 58 -1.99 -0.35 -12.06
CA PHE A 58 -1.12 -1.51 -12.29
C PHE A 58 0.33 -1.28 -11.91
N SER A 59 0.90 -0.11 -12.19
CA SER A 59 2.27 0.22 -11.79
C SER A 59 2.43 0.24 -10.27
N TYR A 60 1.47 0.84 -9.57
CA TYR A 60 1.46 0.86 -8.11
C TYR A 60 1.25 -0.53 -7.51
N LEU A 61 0.30 -1.31 -8.05
CA LEU A 61 0.05 -2.69 -7.63
C LEU A 61 1.28 -3.56 -7.80
N LYS A 62 1.98 -3.45 -8.93
CA LYS A 62 3.25 -4.15 -9.13
C LYS A 62 4.26 -3.79 -8.05
N LEU A 63 4.42 -2.49 -7.75
CA LEU A 63 5.36 -2.01 -6.74
C LEU A 63 5.03 -2.56 -5.34
N ILE A 64 3.80 -2.34 -4.85
CA ILE A 64 3.42 -2.77 -3.50
C ILE A 64 3.39 -4.29 -3.35
N LEU A 65 2.93 -5.04 -4.36
CA LEU A 65 2.91 -6.51 -4.28
C LEU A 65 4.33 -7.09 -4.32
N THR A 66 5.25 -6.48 -5.09
CA THR A 66 6.67 -6.87 -5.07
C THR A 66 7.29 -6.61 -3.70
N ALA A 67 6.99 -5.46 -3.09
CA ALA A 67 7.43 -5.13 -1.73
C ALA A 67 6.94 -6.17 -0.71
N LEU A 68 5.64 -6.48 -0.72
CA LEU A 68 5.02 -7.44 0.19
C LEU A 68 5.58 -8.87 0.01
N TYR A 69 5.93 -9.25 -1.23
CA TYR A 69 6.51 -10.57 -1.51
C TYR A 69 7.93 -10.74 -0.93
N LYS A 70 8.69 -9.65 -0.79
CA LYS A 70 10.04 -9.68 -0.20
C LYS A 70 10.03 -9.80 1.32
N LEU A 71 8.93 -9.40 1.98
CA LEU A 71 8.84 -9.44 3.44
C LEU A 71 8.83 -10.88 3.96
N PRO A 72 9.50 -11.16 5.09
CA PRO A 72 9.50 -12.49 5.68
C PRO A 72 8.08 -12.88 6.12
N PRO A 73 7.62 -14.11 5.82
CA PRO A 73 6.31 -14.57 6.25
C PRO A 73 6.27 -14.75 7.77
N ILE A 74 5.16 -14.31 8.39
CA ILE A 74 4.96 -14.44 9.85
C ILE A 74 3.78 -15.38 10.10
N LYS A 75 3.99 -16.43 10.91
CA LYS A 75 2.92 -17.34 11.36
C LYS A 75 2.38 -16.88 12.72
N LYS A 76 1.27 -16.14 12.72
CA LYS A 76 0.62 -15.64 13.93
C LYS A 76 -0.90 -15.53 13.73
N THR A 77 -1.67 -15.70 14.81
CA THR A 77 -3.11 -15.41 14.81
C THR A 77 -3.34 -13.91 14.71
N LEU A 78 -4.12 -13.49 13.71
CA LEU A 78 -4.50 -12.09 13.48
C LEU A 78 -6.02 -11.93 13.66
N TRP A 79 -6.44 -10.71 14.03
CA TRP A 79 -7.83 -10.37 14.24
C TRP A 79 -8.21 -9.19 13.34
N ARG A 80 -9.38 -9.26 12.71
CA ARG A 80 -9.95 -8.15 11.92
C ARG A 80 -11.34 -7.85 12.45
N ALA A 81 -11.50 -6.68 13.07
CA ALA A 81 -12.82 -6.17 13.39
C ALA A 81 -13.57 -5.83 12.09
N VAL A 82 -14.80 -6.30 11.98
CA VAL A 82 -15.72 -5.96 10.89
C VAL A 82 -16.98 -5.41 11.53
N ARG A 83 -17.53 -4.34 10.96
CA ARG A 83 -18.80 -3.74 11.38
C ARG A 83 -19.92 -4.26 10.49
#